data_AF-A0A0T2IJ69-F1
#
_entry.id   AF-A0A0T2IJ69-F1
#
_cell.length_a   1.000
_cell.length_b   1.000
_cell.length_c   1.000
_cell.angle_alpha   90.00
_cell.angle_beta   90.00
_cell.angle_gamma   90.00
#
_symmetry.space_group_name_H-M   'P 1'
#
loop_
_entity.id
_entity.type
_entity.pdbx_description
1 polymer ?
#
loop_
_entity_poly.entity_id
_entity_poly.type
_entity_poly.pdbx_seq_one_letter_code
_entity_poly.pdbx_strand_id
1 'polypeptide(L)'
;METALVSLLLITMLYGIVETSFAYRDALVVSSASRAGARTAAGLPRDASFATSAAAQVTSALGSMDLSRVNTVWVFKANPATGLPDSGSFTTCTTCVKFVPYGSSLVVSGTPGWTAASQNACAGTVDTLGVYVQYRYPSRLGMFFKNTVMTESTVMRLEPYDRVGACKP
;
A
#
# COMPACT_ATOMS: atom_id res chain seq x y z
N MET A 1 -43.18 22.73 12.70
CA MET A 1 -42.66 21.35 12.84
C MET A 1 -41.67 21.03 11.72
N GLU A 2 -41.96 21.55 10.53
CA GLU A 2 -41.25 21.43 9.27
C GLU A 2 -39.80 21.91 9.33
N THR A 3 -39.54 23.04 10.00
CA THR A 3 -38.19 23.61 10.14
C THR A 3 -37.25 22.73 10.96
N ALA A 4 -37.75 21.98 11.93
CA ALA A 4 -36.94 21.04 12.73
C ALA A 4 -36.56 19.80 11.92
N LEU A 5 -37.45 19.31 11.06
CA LEU A 5 -37.18 18.19 10.17
C LEU A 5 -36.15 18.59 9.10
N VAL A 6 -36.32 19.78 8.51
CA VAL A 6 -35.40 20.29 7.49
C VAL A 6 -34.04 20.60 8.09
N SER A 7 -33.96 21.22 9.27
CA SER A 7 -32.67 21.49 9.93
C SER A 7 -31.94 20.20 10.30
N LEU A 8 -32.65 19.18 10.80
CA LEU A 8 -32.07 17.87 11.08
C LEU A 8 -31.49 17.21 9.82
N LEU A 9 -32.21 17.27 8.70
CA LEU A 9 -31.75 16.77 7.41
C LEU A 9 -30.48 17.50 6.93
N LEU A 10 -30.44 18.82 7.05
CA LEU A 10 -29.29 19.61 6.62
C LEU A 10 -28.05 19.31 7.50
N ILE A 11 -28.25 19.14 8.80
CA ILE A 11 -27.17 18.79 9.74
C ILE A 11 -26.62 17.39 9.43
N THR A 12 -27.47 16.39 9.19
CA THR A 12 -27.00 15.04 8.86
C THR A 12 -26.29 15.00 7.52
N MET A 13 -26.76 15.76 6.53
CA MET A 13 -26.09 15.92 5.24
C MET A 13 -24.72 16.59 5.39
N LEU A 14 -24.61 17.65 6.21
CA LEU A 14 -23.34 18.31 6.49
C LEU A 14 -22.33 17.35 7.13
N TYR A 15 -22.75 16.58 8.14
CA TYR A 15 -21.89 15.56 8.74
C TYR A 15 -21.47 14.50 7.73
N GLY A 16 -22.37 14.06 6.86
CA GLY A 16 -22.06 13.14 5.77
C GLY A 16 -20.98 13.67 4.83
N ILE A 17 -21.08 14.93 4.40
CA ILE A 17 -20.11 15.58 3.51
C ILE A 17 -18.74 15.68 4.19
N VAL A 18 -18.71 16.11 5.45
CA VAL A 18 -17.46 16.28 6.21
C VAL A 18 -16.76 14.94 6.44
N GLU A 19 -17.49 13.91 6.87
CA GLU A 19 -16.92 12.58 7.11
C GLU A 19 -16.38 11.97 5.81
N THR A 20 -17.14 12.10 4.72
CA THR A 20 -16.74 11.58 3.41
C THR A 20 -15.50 12.31 2.89
N SER A 21 -15.38 13.61 3.15
CA SER A 21 -14.19 14.39 2.79
C SER A 21 -12.93 13.91 3.53
N PHE A 22 -13.04 13.58 4.82
CA PHE A 22 -11.94 12.98 5.57
C PHE A 22 -11.58 11.58 5.07
N ALA A 23 -12.58 10.75 4.77
CA ALA A 23 -12.37 9.42 4.21
C ALA A 23 -11.64 9.48 2.85
N TYR A 24 -12.05 10.39 1.96
CA TYR A 24 -11.38 10.58 0.67
C TYR A 24 -9.95 11.10 0.82
N ARG A 25 -9.70 12.01 1.77
CA ARG A 25 -8.34 12.49 2.08
C ARG A 25 -7.44 11.33 2.48
N ASP A 26 -7.87 10.50 3.43
CA ASP A 26 -7.08 9.35 3.91
C ASP A 26 -6.85 8.34 2.77
N ALA A 27 -7.86 8.08 1.93
CA ALA A 27 -7.73 7.20 0.76
C ALA A 27 -6.69 7.72 -0.25
N LEU A 28 -6.67 9.04 -0.52
CA LEU A 28 -5.67 9.65 -1.39
C LEU A 28 -4.26 9.55 -0.80
N VAL A 29 -4.11 9.72 0.51
CA VAL A 29 -2.81 9.54 1.17
C VAL A 29 -2.34 8.10 1.07
N VAL A 30 -3.20 7.11 1.34
CA VAL A 30 -2.88 5.68 1.17
C VAL A 30 -2.50 5.36 -0.27
N SER A 31 -3.22 5.93 -1.25
CA SER A 31 -2.89 5.76 -2.67
C SER A 31 -1.53 6.33 -3.00
N SER A 32 -1.26 7.57 -2.57
CA SER A 32 0.03 8.23 -2.77
C SER A 32 1.19 7.46 -2.10
N ALA A 33 0.94 6.86 -0.93
CA ALA A 33 1.92 6.09 -0.18
C ALA A 33 2.27 4.78 -0.89
N SER A 34 1.27 4.05 -1.39
CA SER A 34 1.50 2.83 -2.18
C SER A 34 2.34 3.13 -3.44
N ARG A 35 2.08 4.26 -4.12
CA ARG A 35 2.85 4.71 -5.28
C ARG A 35 4.28 5.12 -4.94
N ALA A 36 4.47 5.82 -3.82
CA ALA A 36 5.79 6.19 -3.33
C ALA A 36 6.63 4.94 -3.03
N GLY A 37 6.07 4.00 -2.27
CA GLY A 37 6.72 2.72 -1.98
C GLY A 37 7.05 1.92 -3.24
N ALA A 38 6.11 1.82 -4.18
CA ALA A 38 6.30 1.09 -5.43
C ALA A 38 7.43 1.70 -6.28
N ARG A 39 7.51 3.04 -6.38
CA ARG A 39 8.60 3.71 -7.11
C ARG A 39 9.96 3.45 -6.48
N THR A 40 10.07 3.57 -5.16
CA THR A 40 11.34 3.33 -4.47
C THR A 40 11.79 1.88 -4.59
N ALA A 41 10.88 0.93 -4.46
CA ALA A 41 11.20 -0.48 -4.61
C ALA A 41 11.60 -0.80 -6.06
N ALA A 42 10.91 -0.20 -7.04
CA ALA A 42 11.20 -0.38 -8.46
C ALA A 42 12.59 0.14 -8.87
N GLY A 43 13.04 1.25 -8.26
CA GLY A 43 14.38 1.82 -8.50
C GLY A 43 15.52 1.16 -7.74
N LEU A 44 15.24 0.13 -6.93
CA LEU A 44 16.26 -0.64 -6.22
C LEU A 44 16.25 -2.13 -6.64
N PRO A 45 16.35 -2.43 -7.95
CA PRO A 45 16.42 -3.81 -8.40
C PRO A 45 17.66 -4.48 -7.82
N ARG A 46 17.54 -5.74 -7.40
CA ARG A 46 18.64 -6.58 -6.86
C ARG A 46 19.24 -6.09 -5.54
N ASP A 47 18.72 -5.02 -4.93
CA ASP A 47 19.15 -4.59 -3.60
C ASP A 47 18.39 -5.36 -2.51
N ALA A 48 19.10 -5.89 -1.51
CA ALA A 48 18.47 -6.62 -0.40
C ALA A 48 17.49 -5.75 0.42
N SER A 49 17.69 -4.44 0.42
CA SER A 49 16.89 -3.46 1.14
C SER A 49 15.66 -2.96 0.36
N PHE A 50 15.41 -3.42 -0.87
CA PHE A 50 14.32 -2.90 -1.72
C PHE A 50 12.96 -2.86 -0.98
N ALA A 51 12.61 -3.95 -0.28
CA ALA A 51 11.33 -4.06 0.42
C ALA A 51 11.27 -3.20 1.68
N THR A 52 12.36 -3.13 2.45
CA THR A 52 12.43 -2.28 3.65
C THR A 52 12.44 -0.79 3.30
N SER A 53 13.13 -0.42 2.22
CA SER A 53 13.14 0.94 1.67
C SER A 53 11.76 1.33 1.14
N ALA A 54 11.05 0.40 0.48
CA ALA A 54 9.67 0.60 0.09
C ALA A 54 8.75 0.86 1.29
N ALA A 55 8.85 0.03 2.34
CA ALA A 55 8.05 0.17 3.55
C ALA A 55 8.34 1.50 4.28
N ALA A 56 9.62 1.90 4.38
CA ALA A 56 10.01 3.19 4.95
C ALA A 56 9.43 4.37 4.17
N GLN A 57 9.38 4.28 2.84
CA GLN A 57 8.78 5.31 2.00
C GLN A 57 7.25 5.34 2.10
N VAL A 58 6.59 4.18 2.24
CA VAL A 58 5.17 4.12 2.59
C VAL A 58 4.93 4.81 3.93
N THR A 59 5.72 4.52 4.96
CA THR A 59 5.63 5.18 6.27
C THR A 59 5.81 6.69 6.17
N SER A 60 6.82 7.15 5.42
CA SER A 60 7.07 8.58 5.19
C SER A 60 5.91 9.26 4.46
N ALA A 61 5.34 8.61 3.45
CA ALA A 61 4.23 9.15 2.65
C ALA A 61 2.89 9.15 3.41
N LEU A 62 2.68 8.22 4.33
CA LEU A 62 1.55 8.26 5.26
C LEU A 62 1.65 9.46 6.23
N GLY A 63 2.86 9.98 6.47
CA GLY A 63 3.10 11.24 7.16
C GLY A 63 2.50 11.27 8.57
N SER A 64 1.47 12.11 8.76
CA SER A 64 0.79 12.30 10.04
C SER A 64 -0.36 11.32 10.31
N MET A 65 -0.58 10.34 9.44
CA MET A 65 -1.54 9.28 9.70
C MET A 65 -1.05 8.36 10.83
N ASP A 66 -1.99 7.82 11.60
CA ASP A 66 -1.70 6.91 12.70
C ASP A 66 -1.26 5.54 12.16
N LEU A 67 0.03 5.23 12.26
CA LEU A 67 0.60 3.96 11.79
C LEU A 67 0.03 2.74 12.51
N SER A 68 -0.51 2.88 13.73
CA SER A 68 -1.18 1.79 14.43
C SER A 68 -2.46 1.31 13.72
N ARG A 69 -2.97 2.12 12.78
CA ARG A 69 -4.14 1.81 11.95
C ARG A 69 -3.78 1.19 10.60
N VAL A 70 -2.50 1.16 10.24
CA VAL A 70 -2.03 0.35 9.10
C VAL A 70 -2.11 -1.11 9.53
N ASN A 71 -2.93 -1.92 8.89
CA ASN A 71 -3.03 -3.34 9.24
C ASN A 71 -1.82 -4.11 8.70
N THR A 72 -1.56 -3.97 7.39
CA THR A 72 -0.48 -4.66 6.70
C THR A 72 -0.03 -3.87 5.47
N VAL A 73 1.26 -3.91 5.18
CA VAL A 73 1.83 -3.49 3.90
C VAL A 73 2.51 -4.70 3.26
N TRP A 74 2.30 -4.91 1.97
CA TRP A 74 2.91 -6.02 1.24
C TRP A 74 3.71 -5.47 0.08
N VAL A 75 4.95 -5.93 -0.05
CA VAL A 75 5.78 -5.74 -1.24
C VAL A 75 5.86 -7.09 -1.94
N PHE A 76 5.44 -7.17 -3.20
CA PHE A 76 5.25 -8.45 -3.86
C PHE A 76 5.66 -8.41 -5.33
N LYS A 77 5.99 -9.58 -5.88
CA LYS A 77 6.09 -9.76 -7.33
C LYS A 77 4.68 -9.83 -7.90
N ALA A 78 4.32 -8.82 -8.68
CA ALA A 78 3.00 -8.68 -9.26
C ALA A 78 2.92 -9.39 -10.61
N ASN A 79 1.77 -10.00 -10.88
CA ASN A 79 1.42 -10.47 -12.22
C ASN A 79 0.94 -9.28 -13.06
N PRO A 80 1.55 -9.00 -14.23
CA PRO A 80 1.22 -7.83 -15.04
C PRO A 80 -0.20 -7.87 -15.63
N ALA A 81 -0.84 -9.04 -15.71
CA ALA A 81 -2.20 -9.18 -16.23
C ALA A 81 -3.28 -8.91 -15.17
N THR A 82 -3.01 -9.23 -13.90
CA THR A 82 -4.02 -9.17 -12.82
C THR A 82 -3.74 -8.08 -11.78
N GLY A 83 -2.51 -7.58 -11.69
CA GLY A 83 -2.09 -6.63 -10.65
C GLY A 83 -2.01 -7.23 -9.24
N LEU A 84 -2.22 -8.54 -9.11
CA LEU A 84 -2.13 -9.30 -7.86
C LEU A 84 -0.75 -9.98 -7.75
N PRO A 85 -0.40 -10.55 -6.59
CA PRO A 85 0.77 -11.40 -6.48
C PRO A 85 0.77 -12.51 -7.54
N ASP A 86 1.95 -12.93 -8.00
CA ASP A 86 2.09 -14.03 -8.97
C ASP A 86 1.42 -15.34 -8.50
N SER A 87 1.28 -15.54 -7.20
CA SER A 87 0.52 -16.63 -6.57
C SER A 87 -1.01 -16.54 -6.72
N GLY A 88 -1.52 -15.43 -7.27
CA GLY A 88 -2.94 -15.12 -7.43
C GLY A 88 -3.62 -14.55 -6.18
N SER A 89 -3.00 -14.62 -5.00
CA SER A 89 -3.57 -14.10 -3.74
C SER A 89 -2.49 -13.78 -2.70
N PHE A 90 -2.78 -12.80 -1.84
CA PHE A 90 -1.93 -12.41 -0.70
C PHE A 90 -1.88 -13.49 0.41
N THR A 91 -2.89 -14.36 0.52
CA THR A 91 -2.93 -15.41 1.56
C THR A 91 -1.90 -16.51 1.33
N THR A 92 -1.68 -16.86 0.06
CA THR A 92 -0.76 -17.94 -0.39
C THR A 92 0.49 -17.36 -1.05
N CYS A 93 0.80 -16.11 -0.76
CA CYS A 93 1.83 -15.38 -1.46
C CYS A 93 3.23 -15.86 -1.07
N THR A 94 3.91 -16.49 -2.03
CA THR A 94 5.27 -17.03 -1.89
C THR A 94 6.34 -16.04 -2.34
N THR A 95 5.99 -15.06 -3.18
CA THR A 95 6.89 -14.03 -3.71
C THR A 95 6.53 -12.65 -3.16
N CYS A 96 6.45 -12.54 -1.83
CA CYS A 96 6.21 -11.27 -1.17
C CYS A 96 6.89 -11.15 0.19
N VAL A 97 6.94 -9.90 0.64
CA VAL A 97 7.42 -9.48 1.95
C VAL A 97 6.27 -8.75 2.62
N LYS A 98 5.81 -9.30 3.75
CA LYS A 98 4.76 -8.70 4.57
C LYS A 98 5.38 -7.79 5.61
N PHE A 99 4.78 -6.63 5.80
CA PHE A 99 5.11 -5.67 6.84
C PHE A 99 3.89 -5.42 7.73
N VAL A 100 4.15 -5.28 9.03
CA VAL A 100 3.16 -4.95 10.05
C VAL A 100 3.65 -3.75 10.86
N PRO A 101 2.75 -2.92 11.43
CA PRO A 101 3.16 -1.81 12.26
C PRO A 101 3.81 -2.30 13.56
N TYR A 102 4.90 -1.65 13.94
CA TYR A 102 5.55 -1.79 15.23
C TYR A 102 6.03 -0.41 15.69
N GLY A 103 5.29 0.19 16.62
CA GLY A 103 5.52 1.59 17.02
C GLY A 103 5.31 2.54 15.84
N SER A 104 6.33 3.34 15.52
CA SER A 104 6.34 4.32 14.43
C SER A 104 6.98 3.78 13.14
N SER A 105 7.14 2.47 12.99
CA SER A 105 7.80 1.86 11.84
C SER A 105 7.10 0.59 11.38
N LEU A 106 7.35 0.23 10.12
CA LEU A 106 6.88 -1.03 9.54
C LEU A 106 7.99 -2.06 9.62
N VAL A 107 7.72 -3.20 10.24
CA VAL A 107 8.68 -4.30 10.40
C VAL A 107 8.24 -5.51 9.59
N VAL A 108 9.20 -6.26 9.08
CA VAL A 108 8.92 -7.50 8.34
C VAL A 108 8.26 -8.50 9.28
N SER A 109 7.16 -9.09 8.82
CA SER A 109 6.41 -10.13 9.53
C SER A 109 6.52 -11.45 8.77
N GLY A 110 7.16 -12.44 9.37
CA GLY A 110 7.37 -13.76 8.77
C GLY A 110 8.57 -13.82 7.83
N THR A 111 8.67 -14.90 7.06
CA THR A 111 9.81 -15.12 6.16
C THR A 111 9.60 -14.39 4.83
N PRO A 112 10.51 -13.49 4.40
CA PRO A 112 10.41 -12.84 3.10
C PRO A 112 10.56 -13.87 1.99
N GLY A 113 9.51 -14.02 1.17
CA GLY A 113 9.48 -15.01 0.10
C GLY A 113 10.08 -14.53 -1.22
N TRP A 114 10.20 -13.21 -1.41
CA TRP A 114 10.82 -12.62 -2.59
C TRP A 114 12.16 -11.96 -2.24
N THR A 115 13.24 -12.63 -2.61
CA THR A 115 14.60 -12.15 -2.37
C THR A 115 15.08 -11.30 -3.53
N ALA A 116 15.97 -10.35 -3.24
CA ALA A 116 16.60 -9.51 -4.26
C ALA A 116 17.31 -10.35 -5.34
N ALA A 117 17.91 -11.48 -4.96
CA ALA A 117 18.59 -12.39 -5.87
C ALA A 117 17.66 -13.15 -6.85
N SER A 118 16.35 -13.14 -6.61
CA SER A 118 15.34 -13.78 -7.46
C SER A 118 14.67 -12.82 -8.45
N GLN A 119 14.95 -11.52 -8.35
CA GLN A 119 14.38 -10.49 -9.22
C GLN A 119 15.02 -10.52 -10.61
N ASN A 120 14.19 -10.40 -11.64
CA ASN A 120 14.63 -10.17 -13.01
C ASN A 120 14.46 -8.68 -13.39
N ALA A 121 15.57 -7.98 -13.59
CA ALA A 121 15.59 -6.56 -13.94
C ALA A 121 16.12 -6.29 -15.36
N CYS A 122 16.11 -7.31 -16.23
CA CYS A 122 16.67 -7.19 -17.57
C CYS A 122 15.69 -6.69 -18.63
N ALA A 123 16.21 -5.89 -19.56
CA ALA A 123 15.45 -5.39 -20.70
C ALA A 123 14.76 -6.55 -21.46
N GLY A 124 13.43 -6.49 -21.54
CA GLY A 124 12.59 -7.49 -22.23
C GLY A 124 11.80 -8.42 -21.31
N THR A 125 12.37 -8.89 -20.19
CA THR A 125 11.70 -9.83 -19.26
C THR A 125 11.66 -9.31 -17.82
N VAL A 126 11.50 -7.99 -17.67
CA VAL A 126 11.47 -7.29 -16.38
C VAL A 126 10.29 -7.76 -15.52
N ASP A 127 10.58 -8.12 -14.27
CA ASP A 127 9.57 -8.41 -13.26
C ASP A 127 8.79 -7.14 -12.86
N THR A 128 7.50 -7.32 -12.60
CA THR A 128 6.65 -6.28 -12.03
C THR A 128 6.59 -6.39 -10.52
N LEU A 129 6.77 -5.26 -9.85
CA LEU A 129 6.70 -5.12 -8.40
C LEU A 129 5.39 -4.43 -8.03
N GLY A 130 4.69 -4.98 -7.04
CA GLY A 130 3.52 -4.37 -6.42
C GLY A 130 3.79 -3.97 -4.97
N VAL A 131 3.19 -2.86 -4.56
CA VAL A 131 3.06 -2.47 -3.15
C VAL A 131 1.58 -2.34 -2.83
N TYR A 132 1.14 -3.09 -1.83
CA TYR A 132 -0.23 -3.07 -1.32
C TYR A 132 -0.24 -2.55 0.12
N VAL A 133 -1.11 -1.58 0.39
CA VAL A 133 -1.27 -0.93 1.69
C VAL A 133 -2.69 -1.14 2.17
N GLN A 134 -2.85 -1.66 3.38
CA GLN A 134 -4.14 -1.79 4.04
C GLN A 134 -4.19 -0.88 5.27
N TYR A 135 -5.11 0.07 5.27
CA TYR A 135 -5.31 1.05 6.34
C TYR A 135 -6.74 1.01 6.86
N ARG A 136 -6.92 1.07 8.18
CA ARG A 136 -8.24 1.09 8.81
C ARG A 136 -8.65 2.52 9.12
N TYR A 137 -9.69 3.00 8.45
CA TYR A 137 -10.20 4.36 8.61
C TYR A 137 -10.87 4.55 9.99
N PRO A 138 -10.36 5.46 10.83
CA PRO A 138 -11.00 5.81 12.10
C PRO A 138 -12.05 6.88 11.82
N SER A 139 -13.33 6.48 11.77
CA SER A 139 -14.40 7.46 11.56
C SER A 139 -14.33 8.58 12.59
N ARG A 140 -14.30 9.84 12.14
CA ARG A 140 -14.05 11.01 12.99
C ARG A 140 -15.32 11.43 13.72
N LEU A 141 -16.45 11.38 13.01
CA LEU A 141 -17.76 11.75 13.51
C LEU A 141 -18.57 10.56 14.03
N GLY A 142 -18.05 9.33 13.89
CA GLY A 142 -18.63 8.12 14.46
C GLY A 142 -19.95 7.62 13.85
N MET A 143 -20.64 8.45 13.04
CA MET A 143 -21.93 8.13 12.41
C MET A 143 -21.82 7.27 11.15
N PHE A 144 -20.74 7.42 10.37
CA PHE A 144 -20.54 6.73 9.09
C PHE A 144 -19.13 6.13 8.99
N PHE A 145 -18.95 5.08 8.17
CA PHE A 145 -17.65 4.48 7.82
C PHE A 145 -16.78 3.96 8.99
N LYS A 146 -17.40 3.59 10.12
CA LYS A 146 -16.68 3.10 11.30
C LYS A 146 -15.92 1.81 10.98
N ASN A 147 -14.60 1.84 11.16
CA ASN A 147 -13.68 0.72 10.94
C ASN A 147 -13.64 0.18 9.50
N THR A 148 -14.05 0.99 8.50
CA THR A 148 -13.87 0.60 7.10
C THR A 148 -12.39 0.44 6.77
N VAL A 149 -12.05 -0.66 6.09
CA VAL A 149 -10.68 -0.93 5.66
C VAL A 149 -10.51 -0.37 4.25
N MET A 150 -9.57 0.56 4.10
CA MET A 150 -9.14 1.13 2.83
C MET A 150 -7.92 0.35 2.34
N THR A 151 -7.95 -0.04 1.09
CA THR A 151 -6.89 -0.85 0.48
C THR A 151 -6.48 -0.22 -0.84
N GLU A 152 -5.17 -0.03 -1.03
CA GLU A 152 -4.63 0.36 -2.33
C GLU A 152 -3.48 -0.57 -2.70
N SER A 153 -3.44 -1.00 -3.96
CA SER A 153 -2.25 -1.57 -4.60
C SER A 153 -1.75 -0.68 -5.73
N THR A 154 -0.45 -0.46 -5.79
CA THR A 154 0.23 0.09 -6.96
C THR A 154 1.22 -0.92 -7.51
N VAL A 155 1.22 -1.12 -8.83
CA VAL A 155 2.16 -2.00 -9.53
C VAL A 155 3.04 -1.18 -10.47
N MET A 156 4.34 -1.44 -10.45
CA MET A 156 5.35 -0.79 -11.28
C MET A 156 6.33 -1.83 -11.82
N ARG A 157 6.93 -1.55 -12.98
CA ARG A 157 8.03 -2.37 -13.50
C ARG A 157 9.31 -2.01 -12.76
N LEU A 158 10.15 -3.00 -12.46
CA LEU A 158 11.49 -2.72 -11.96
C LEU A 158 12.28 -1.89 -12.97
N GLU A 159 13.19 -1.04 -12.48
CA GLU A 159 14.11 -0.33 -13.35
C GLU A 159 15.12 -1.29 -14.00
N PRO A 160 15.56 -1.04 -15.25
CA PRO A 160 16.58 -1.85 -15.89
C PRO A 160 17.88 -1.81 -15.09
N TYR A 161 18.44 -2.98 -14.78
CA TYR A 161 19.74 -3.10 -14.13
C TYR A 161 20.79 -3.55 -15.16
N ASP A 162 21.84 -2.76 -15.33
CA ASP A 162 22.82 -2.87 -16.43
C ASP A 162 24.00 -3.81 -16.13
N ARG A 163 24.11 -4.34 -14.92
CA ARG A 163 25.21 -5.24 -14.55
C ARG A 163 25.00 -6.67 -15.03
N VAL A 164 26.08 -7.28 -15.52
CA VAL A 164 26.13 -8.68 -15.94
C VAL A 164 25.76 -9.58 -14.74
N GLY A 165 24.62 -10.29 -14.82
CA GLY A 165 24.04 -11.08 -13.72
C GLY A 165 22.73 -10.50 -13.11
N ALA A 166 22.23 -9.40 -13.67
CA ALA A 166 20.93 -8.79 -13.36
C ALA A 166 19.71 -9.63 -13.80
N CYS A 167 19.92 -10.48 -14.78
CA CYS A 167 18.88 -11.33 -15.37
C CYS A 167 18.74 -12.60 -14.52
N LYS A 168 17.64 -13.33 -14.70
CA LYS A 168 17.65 -14.75 -14.32
C LYS A 168 18.95 -15.40 -14.86
N PRO A 169 19.62 -16.28 -14.09
CA PRO A 169 20.58 -17.19 -14.69
C PRO A 169 19.95 -18.00 -15.82
#